data_AF-A0A2K5IHZ0-F1
#
_entry.id   AF-A0A2K5IHZ0-F1
#
_cell.length_a   1.000
_cell.length_b   1.000
_cell.length_c   1.000
_cell.angle_alpha   90.00
_cell.angle_beta   90.00
_cell.angle_gamma   90.00
#
_symmetry.space_group_name_H-M   'P 1'
#
loop_
_entity.id
_entity.type
_entity.pdbx_description
1 polymer ?
#
loop_
_entity_poly.entity_id
_entity_poly.type
_entity_poly.pdbx_seq_one_letter_code
_entity_poly.pdbx_strand_id
1 'polypeptide(L)'
;MVGFKELLRRLKVQDQMTKQHQTRLDIISEDISELQKNQTTSVAKIAQYKRKLMDLSHRTLQVLIKQEIQRKSGYAIQADEEQLRVQLDTIQGELNAPTQFKVQWHKLGLLQPLLPRFK
;
A
#
# COMPACT_ATOMS: atom_id res chain seq x y z
N MET A 1 -22.17 19.64 56.17
CA MET A 1 -22.88 20.92 55.97
C MET A 1 -22.34 21.57 54.71
N VAL A 2 -23.21 21.79 53.72
CA VAL A 2 -22.89 22.41 52.44
C VAL A 2 -22.94 23.93 52.63
N GLY A 3 -21.79 24.60 52.50
CA GLY A 3 -21.68 26.05 52.59
C GLY A 3 -20.67 26.58 51.58
N PHE A 4 -20.68 27.88 51.31
CA PHE A 4 -19.86 28.52 50.26
C PHE A 4 -18.36 28.21 50.37
N LYS A 5 -17.82 28.00 51.57
CA LYS A 5 -16.41 27.63 51.81
C LYS A 5 -16.06 26.24 51.26
N GLU A 6 -16.97 25.28 51.37
CA GLU A 6 -16.80 23.93 50.83
C GLU A 6 -16.98 23.93 49.30
N LEU A 7 -17.89 24.76 48.78
CA LEU A 7 -18.03 24.97 47.34
C LEU A 7 -16.75 25.54 46.73
N LEU A 8 -16.14 26.54 47.39
CA LEU A 8 -14.88 27.15 46.95
C LEU A 8 -13.71 26.15 47.01
N ARG A 9 -13.68 25.27 48.01
CA ARG A 9 -12.70 24.16 48.08
C ARG A 9 -12.86 23.21 46.90
N ARG A 10 -14.09 22.81 46.56
CA ARG A 10 -14.36 21.93 45.40
C ARG A 10 -13.98 22.60 44.09
N LEU A 11 -14.28 23.89 43.92
CA LEU A 11 -13.92 24.64 42.73
C LEU A 11 -12.39 24.68 42.53
N LYS A 12 -11.62 24.87 43.61
CA LYS A 12 -10.15 24.84 43.55
C LYS A 12 -9.61 23.45 43.17
N VAL A 13 -10.19 22.38 43.71
CA VAL A 13 -9.82 21.00 43.34
C VAL A 13 -10.19 20.72 41.89
N GLN A 14 -11.38 21.15 41.43
CA GLN A 14 -11.80 21.01 40.04
C GLN A 14 -10.86 21.76 39.09
N ASP A 15 -10.45 22.99 39.40
CA ASP A 15 -9.48 23.74 38.58
C ASP A 15 -8.13 23.02 38.50
N GLN A 16 -7.64 22.47 39.61
CA GLN A 16 -6.42 21.67 39.62
C GLN A 16 -6.54 20.39 38.77
N MET A 17 -7.66 19.67 38.88
CA MET A 17 -7.92 18.47 38.09
C MET A 17 -8.04 18.78 36.60
N THR A 18 -8.74 19.86 36.24
CA THR A 18 -8.87 20.32 34.85
C THR A 18 -7.51 20.64 34.25
N LYS A 19 -6.62 21.31 34.99
CA LYS A 19 -5.23 21.57 34.54
C LYS A 19 -4.46 20.28 34.29
N GLN A 20 -4.55 19.31 35.20
CA GLN A 20 -3.88 18.02 35.03
C GLN A 20 -4.44 17.23 33.83
N HIS A 21 -5.77 17.25 33.64
CA HIS A 21 -6.40 16.63 32.48
C HIS A 21 -5.97 17.30 31.18
N GLN A 22 -5.88 18.63 31.15
CA GLN A 22 -5.37 19.36 29.99
C GLN A 22 -3.93 18.95 29.67
N THR A 23 -3.02 18.93 30.65
CA THR A 23 -1.64 18.47 30.42
C THR A 23 -1.59 17.05 29.87
N ARG A 24 -2.45 16.14 30.34
CA ARG A 24 -2.53 14.77 29.81
C ARG A 24 -3.04 14.73 28.37
N LEU A 25 -4.04 15.54 28.04
CA LEU A 25 -4.53 15.66 26.66
C LEU A 25 -3.46 16.22 25.73
N ASP A 26 -2.67 17.20 26.19
CA ASP A 26 -1.58 17.78 25.40
C ASP A 26 -0.50 16.73 25.10
N ILE A 27 -0.13 15.90 26.09
CA ILE A 27 0.83 14.78 25.89
C ILE A 27 0.28 13.78 24.86
N ILE A 28 -0.97 13.36 25.01
CA ILE A 28 -1.60 12.41 24.07
C ILE A 28 -1.65 13.01 22.66
N SER A 29 -1.93 14.30 22.54
CA SER A 29 -1.96 15.00 21.26
C SER A 29 -0.59 15.04 20.59
N GLU A 30 0.48 15.22 21.36
CA GLU A 30 1.86 15.16 20.86
C GLU A 30 2.20 13.74 20.38
N ASP A 31 1.90 12.71 21.18
CA ASP A 31 2.13 11.32 20.82
C ASP A 31 1.39 10.93 19.51
N ILE A 32 0.14 11.37 19.36
CA ILE A 32 -0.65 11.17 18.14
C ILE A 32 0.03 11.86 16.95
N SER A 33 0.52 13.08 17.13
CA SER A 33 1.17 13.86 16.06
C SER A 33 2.47 13.20 15.62
N GLU A 34 3.27 12.69 16.57
CA GLU A 34 4.47 11.93 16.28
C GLU A 34 4.15 10.61 15.55
N LEU A 35 3.13 9.88 16.02
CA LEU A 35 2.68 8.64 15.40
C LEU A 35 2.23 8.87 13.95
N GLN A 36 1.47 9.93 13.69
CA GLN A 36 1.02 10.30 12.35
C GLN A 36 2.21 10.60 11.43
N LYS A 37 3.19 11.38 11.89
CA LYS A 37 4.42 11.68 11.15
C LYS A 37 5.21 10.40 10.79
N ASN A 38 5.33 9.49 11.75
CA ASN A 38 5.99 8.20 11.57
C ASN A 38 5.22 7.29 10.61
N GLN A 39 3.89 7.33 10.64
CA GLN A 39 3.03 6.61 9.72
C GLN A 39 3.22 7.10 8.28
N THR A 40 3.20 8.41 8.03
CA THR A 40 3.43 8.97 6.68
C THR A 40 4.77 8.53 6.12
N THR A 41 5.83 8.59 6.94
CA THR A 41 7.17 8.14 6.56
C THR A 41 7.21 6.65 6.26
N SER A 42 6.55 5.84 7.09
CA SER A 42 6.51 4.39 6.93
C SER A 42 5.76 3.96 5.67
N VAL A 43 4.64 4.61 5.35
CA VAL A 43 3.88 4.34 4.13
C VAL A 43 4.73 4.63 2.88
N ALA A 44 5.49 5.73 2.87
CA ALA A 44 6.40 6.05 1.78
C ALA A 44 7.49 4.96 1.62
N LYS A 45 8.09 4.51 2.73
CA LYS A 45 9.08 3.42 2.72
C LYS A 45 8.49 2.10 2.23
N ILE A 46 7.27 1.75 2.66
CA ILE A 46 6.58 0.53 2.18
C ILE A 46 6.37 0.59 0.67
N ALA A 47 5.92 1.73 0.14
CA ALA A 47 5.75 1.90 -1.30
C ALA A 47 7.08 1.75 -2.06
N GLN A 48 8.17 2.32 -1.53
CA GLN A 48 9.51 2.17 -2.09
C GLN A 48 9.96 0.70 -2.08
N TYR A 49 9.78 -0.03 -0.98
CA TYR A 49 10.15 -1.43 -0.88
C TYR A 49 9.33 -2.32 -1.82
N LYS A 50 8.03 -2.06 -1.99
CA LYS A 50 7.21 -2.78 -2.96
C LYS A 50 7.71 -2.59 -4.39
N ARG A 51 8.08 -1.35 -4.78
CA ARG A 51 8.69 -1.10 -6.10
C ARG A 51 10.03 -1.82 -6.25
N LYS A 52 10.87 -1.77 -5.21
CA LYS A 52 12.19 -2.43 -5.27
C LYS A 52 12.07 -3.94 -5.34
N LEU A 53 11.10 -4.53 -4.63
CA LEU A 53 10.80 -5.95 -4.71
C LEU A 53 10.40 -6.34 -6.13
N MET A 54 9.52 -5.59 -6.78
CA MET A 54 9.12 -5.86 -8.17
C MET A 54 10.30 -5.79 -9.15
N ASP A 55 11.17 -4.78 -9.02
CA ASP A 55 12.42 -4.65 -9.81
C ASP A 55 13.34 -5.86 -9.61
N LEU A 56 13.59 -6.22 -8.34
CA LEU A 56 14.47 -7.34 -8.02
C LEU A 56 13.87 -8.68 -8.48
N SER A 57 12.58 -8.92 -8.27
CA SER A 57 11.90 -10.13 -8.76
C SER A 57 12.01 -10.26 -10.28
N HIS A 58 11.83 -9.18 -11.03
CA HIS A 58 12.00 -9.19 -12.47
C HIS A 58 13.45 -9.49 -12.88
N ARG A 59 14.43 -8.84 -12.24
CA ARG A 59 15.87 -9.10 -12.51
C ARG A 59 16.27 -10.53 -12.18
N THR A 60 15.80 -11.06 -11.06
CA THR A 60 16.04 -12.46 -10.69
C THR A 60 15.46 -13.41 -11.72
N LEU A 61 14.22 -13.18 -12.18
CA LEU A 61 13.62 -13.98 -13.24
C LEU A 61 14.43 -13.91 -14.54
N GLN A 62 14.91 -12.73 -14.94
CA GLN A 62 15.76 -12.57 -16.12
C GLN A 62 17.08 -13.35 -16.02
N VAL A 63 17.71 -13.37 -14.84
CA VAL A 63 18.92 -14.15 -14.60
C VAL A 63 18.63 -15.64 -14.68
N LEU A 64 17.55 -16.11 -14.07
CA LEU A 64 17.14 -17.52 -14.12
C LEU A 64 16.87 -17.99 -15.56
N ILE A 65 16.14 -17.18 -16.36
CA ILE A 65 15.88 -17.49 -17.77
C ILE A 65 17.19 -17.63 -18.54
N LYS A 66 18.11 -16.66 -18.42
CA LYS A 66 19.40 -16.71 -19.11
C LYS A 66 20.24 -17.92 -18.69
N GLN A 67 20.25 -18.23 -17.40
CA GLN A 67 20.97 -19.38 -16.86
C GLN A 67 20.39 -20.69 -17.39
N GLU A 68 19.08 -20.83 -17.44
CA GLU A 68 18.43 -22.05 -17.94
C GLU A 68 18.71 -22.25 -19.44
N ILE A 69 18.62 -21.19 -20.25
CA ILE A 69 18.96 -21.24 -21.67
C ILE A 69 20.43 -21.63 -21.88
N GLN A 70 21.35 -21.03 -21.12
CA GLN A 70 22.78 -21.35 -21.23
C GLN A 70 23.07 -22.79 -20.84
N ARG A 71 22.47 -23.28 -19.75
CA ARG A 71 22.71 -24.63 -19.22
C ARG A 71 22.08 -25.72 -20.10
N LYS A 72 20.94 -25.42 -20.74
CA LYS A 72 20.21 -26.35 -21.61
C LYS A 72 20.48 -26.15 -23.10
N SER A 73 21.39 -25.26 -23.47
CA SER A 73 21.80 -25.10 -24.86
C SER A 73 22.38 -26.41 -25.40
N GLY A 74 21.82 -26.91 -26.51
CA GLY A 74 22.24 -28.17 -27.13
C GLY A 74 21.52 -29.43 -26.63
N TYR A 75 20.63 -29.32 -25.64
CA TYR A 75 19.72 -30.40 -25.28
C TYR A 75 18.46 -30.35 -26.15
N ALA A 76 17.80 -31.50 -26.35
CA ALA A 76 16.49 -31.55 -26.97
C ALA A 76 15.43 -30.91 -26.05
N ILE A 77 14.42 -30.28 -26.65
CA ILE A 77 13.30 -29.67 -25.93
C ILE A 77 12.61 -30.74 -25.07
N GLN A 78 12.45 -30.44 -23.79
CA GLN A 78 11.82 -31.34 -22.83
C GLN A 78 10.29 -31.20 -22.85
N ALA A 79 9.58 -32.25 -22.45
CA ALA A 79 8.11 -32.22 -22.40
C ALA A 79 7.57 -31.08 -21.51
N ASP A 80 8.24 -30.82 -20.37
CA ASP A 80 7.87 -29.74 -19.45
C ASP A 80 8.04 -28.34 -20.07
N GLU A 81 9.03 -28.17 -20.96
CA GLU A 81 9.27 -26.90 -21.66
C GLU A 81 8.18 -26.63 -22.70
N GLU A 82 7.75 -27.65 -23.42
CA GLU A 82 6.63 -27.53 -24.36
C GLU A 82 5.32 -27.26 -23.62
N GLN A 83 5.09 -27.90 -22.47
CA GLN A 83 3.93 -27.59 -21.62
C GLN A 83 3.96 -26.12 -21.15
N LEU A 84 5.11 -25.63 -20.69
CA LEU A 84 5.28 -24.24 -20.26
C LEU A 84 5.03 -23.27 -21.43
N ARG A 85 5.53 -23.59 -22.62
CA ARG A 85 5.32 -22.80 -23.83
C ARG A 85 3.82 -22.67 -24.16
N VAL A 86 3.08 -23.77 -24.16
CA VAL A 86 1.62 -23.77 -24.44
C VAL A 86 0.87 -22.90 -23.43
N GLN A 87 1.24 -22.94 -22.15
CA GLN A 87 0.65 -22.08 -21.13
C GLN A 87 0.93 -20.59 -21.40
N LEU A 88 2.18 -20.25 -21.75
CA LEU A 88 2.55 -18.88 -22.08
C LEU A 88 1.85 -18.37 -23.34
N ASP A 89 1.71 -19.20 -24.37
CA ASP A 89 1.00 -18.84 -25.61
C ASP A 89 -0.49 -18.61 -25.36
N THR A 90 -1.10 -19.41 -24.47
CA THR A 90 -2.49 -19.22 -24.04
C THR A 90 -2.68 -17.87 -23.35
N ILE A 91 -1.84 -17.57 -22.35
CA ILE A 91 -1.88 -16.29 -21.62
C ILE A 91 -1.62 -15.10 -22.56
N GLN A 92 -0.66 -15.24 -23.47
CA GLN A 92 -0.34 -14.20 -24.44
C GLN A 92 -1.50 -13.97 -25.42
N GLY A 93 -2.18 -15.04 -25.84
CA GLY A 93 -3.38 -14.98 -26.67
C GLY A 93 -4.54 -14.28 -25.99
N GLU A 94 -4.80 -14.61 -24.72
CA GLU A 94 -5.83 -13.94 -23.88
C GLU A 94 -5.53 -12.45 -23.69
N LEU A 95 -4.28 -12.09 -23.42
CA LEU A 95 -3.88 -10.70 -23.23
C LEU A 95 -3.98 -9.89 -24.53
N ASN A 96 -3.64 -10.51 -25.66
CA ASN A 96 -3.69 -9.88 -26.98
C ASN A 96 -5.09 -9.84 -27.58
N ALA A 97 -6.07 -10.57 -27.02
CA ALA A 97 -7.46 -10.56 -27.46
C ALA A 97 -7.99 -9.11 -27.47
N PRO A 98 -8.16 -8.49 -28.66
CA PRO A 98 -8.39 -7.04 -28.76
C PRO A 98 -9.71 -6.58 -28.14
N THR A 99 -10.65 -7.51 -27.95
CA THR A 99 -12.05 -7.23 -27.64
C THR A 99 -12.35 -7.04 -26.16
N GLN A 100 -11.55 -7.61 -25.25
CA GLN A 100 -11.84 -7.51 -23.82
C GLN A 100 -11.10 -6.34 -23.18
N PHE A 101 -9.77 -6.34 -23.25
CA PHE A 101 -8.98 -5.32 -22.56
C PHE A 101 -9.02 -3.98 -23.28
N LYS A 102 -8.67 -3.87 -24.57
CA LYS A 102 -8.61 -2.55 -25.24
C LYS A 102 -9.97 -1.83 -25.20
N VAL A 103 -11.07 -2.55 -25.39
CA VAL A 103 -12.43 -1.97 -25.31
C VAL A 103 -12.78 -1.56 -23.89
N GLN A 104 -12.45 -2.35 -22.87
CA GLN A 104 -12.67 -1.97 -21.47
C GLN A 104 -11.78 -0.79 -21.04
N TRP A 105 -10.50 -0.77 -21.41
CA TRP A 105 -9.58 0.35 -21.15
C TRP A 105 -10.04 1.63 -21.85
N HIS A 106 -10.48 1.56 -23.11
CA HIS A 106 -11.06 2.71 -23.80
C HIS A 106 -12.35 3.17 -23.13
N LYS A 107 -13.25 2.26 -22.73
CA LYS A 107 -14.46 2.61 -22.00
C LYS A 107 -14.13 3.28 -20.67
N LEU A 108 -13.19 2.75 -19.88
CA LEU A 108 -12.77 3.35 -18.61
C LEU A 108 -12.12 4.72 -18.81
N GLY A 109 -11.23 4.85 -19.79
CA GLY A 109 -10.54 6.10 -20.11
C GLY A 109 -11.49 7.18 -20.63
N LEU A 110 -12.52 6.81 -21.39
CA LEU A 110 -13.57 7.74 -21.85
C LEU A 110 -14.56 8.11 -20.75
N LEU A 111 -14.80 7.23 -19.76
CA LEU A 111 -15.68 7.51 -18.62
C LEU A 111 -14.97 8.28 -17.48
N GLN A 112 -13.64 8.27 -17.42
CA GLN A 112 -12.86 8.98 -16.40
C GLN A 112 -13.05 10.51 -16.38
N PRO A 113 -13.21 11.23 -17.52
CA PRO A 113 -13.59 12.64 -17.51
C PRO A 113 -15.09 12.90 -17.26
N LEU A 114 -15.95 11.87 -17.31
CA LEU A 114 -17.40 11.98 -17.11
C LEU A 114 -17.84 11.70 -15.66
N LEU A 115 -16.94 11.23 -14.79
CA LEU A 115 -17.18 11.08 -13.36
C LEU A 115 -17.01 12.43 -12.66
N PRO A 116 -18.00 12.90 -11.87
CA PRO A 116 -17.85 14.13 -11.11
C PRO A 116 -16.69 13.96 -10.13
N ARG A 117 -15.63 14.75 -10.34
CA ARG A 117 -14.58 14.93 -9.33
C ARG A 117 -15.20 15.68 -8.16
N PHE A 118 -15.82 14.94 -7.24
CA PHE A 118 -16.16 15.47 -5.93
C PHE A 118 -14.86 15.89 -5.25
N LYS A 119 -14.70 17.22 -5.09
CA LYS A 119 -13.71 17.84 -4.21
C LYS A 119 -14.13 17.66 -2.77
#